data_AF-A0A7X8M0X2-F1
#
_entry.id   AF-A0A7X8M0X2-F1
#
_cell.length_a   1.000
_cell.length_b   1.000
_cell.length_c   1.000
_cell.angle_alpha   90.00
_cell.angle_beta   90.00
_cell.angle_gamma   90.00
#
_symmetry.space_group_name_H-M   'P 1'
#
loop_
_entity.id
_entity.type
_entity.pdbx_description
1 polymer ?
#
loop_
_entity_poly.entity_id
_entity_poly.type
_entity_poly.pdbx_seq_one_letter_code
_entity_poly.pdbx_strand_id
1 'polypeptide(L)' 'MDTIVCDIIRTHMQKDFNEALQALGLIVSSIKFEDNTGLSVIIEISINENDYNCA' A
#
# COMPACT_ATOMS: atom_id res chain seq x y z
N MET A 1 3.72 18.63 -12.96
CA MET A 1 4.67 18.96 -11.88
C MET A 1 4.13 18.31 -10.64
N ASP A 2 4.67 17.16 -10.26
CA ASP A 2 4.41 16.66 -8.91
C ASP A 2 5.03 17.66 -7.94
N THR A 3 4.20 18.22 -7.07
CA THR A 3 4.68 19.12 -6.03
C THR A 3 5.36 18.29 -4.95
N ILE A 4 6.35 18.84 -4.25
CA ILE A 4 7.02 18.20 -3.10
C ILE A 4 5.99 17.64 -2.09
N VAL A 5 4.82 18.28 -1.99
CA VAL A 5 3.69 17.83 -1.16
C VAL A 5 3.13 16.49 -1.64
N CYS A 6 2.96 16.28 -2.94
CA CYS A 6 2.51 15.01 -3.51
C CYS A 6 3.47 13.87 -3.16
N ASP A 7 4.79 14.10 -3.24
CA ASP A 7 5.80 13.09 -2.91
C ASP A 7 5.82 12.73 -1.42
N ILE A 8 5.63 13.73 -0.54
CA ILE A 8 5.49 13.50 0.90
C ILE A 8 4.25 12.68 1.20
N ILE A 9 3.10 13.04 0.62
CA ILE A 9 1.84 12.29 0.79
C ILE A 9 1.99 10.87 0.27
N ARG A 10 2.61 10.69 -0.89
CA ARG A 10 2.86 9.37 -1.51
C ARG A 10 3.72 8.48 -0.60
N THR A 11 4.78 9.04 -0.02
CA THR A 11 5.67 8.34 0.91
C THR A 11 4.95 7.93 2.19
N HIS A 12 4.15 8.85 2.77
CA HIS A 12 3.35 8.55 3.96
C HIS A 12 2.30 7.48 3.69
N MET A 13 1.56 7.58 2.58
CA MET A 13 0.56 6.57 2.22
C MET A 13 1.20 5.19 2.02
N GLN A 14 2.35 5.09 1.37
CA GLN A 14 3.05 3.81 1.23
C GLN A 14 3.39 3.18 2.58
N LYS A 15 3.90 3.99 3.52
CA LYS A 15 4.22 3.53 4.87
C LYS A 15 2.97 3.06 5.61
N ASP A 16 1.93 3.87 5.62
CA ASP A 16 0.69 3.59 6.36
C ASP A 16 0.00 2.32 5.83
N PHE A 17 -0.04 2.13 4.50
CA PHE A 17 -0.58 0.91 3.90
C PHE A 17 0.25 -0.33 4.25
N ASN A 18 1.58 -0.23 4.20
CA ASN A 18 2.45 -1.35 4.57
C ASN A 18 2.26 -1.75 6.03
N GLU A 19 2.25 -0.79 6.96
CA GLU A 19 2.07 -1.07 8.39
C GLU A 19 0.68 -1.64 8.69
N ALA A 20 -0.38 -1.06 8.12
CA ALA A 20 -1.75 -1.54 8.32
C ALA A 20 -1.97 -2.95 7.75
N LEU A 21 -1.48 -3.22 6.55
CA LEU A 21 -1.64 -4.53 5.91
C LEU A 21 -0.75 -5.59 6.57
N GLN A 22 0.47 -5.23 7.00
CA GLN A 22 1.32 -6.13 7.78
C GLN A 22 0.67 -6.51 9.12
N ALA A 23 -0.01 -5.57 9.80
CA ALA A 23 -0.77 -5.87 11.02
C ALA A 23 -1.92 -6.86 10.80
N LEU A 24 -2.42 -6.95 9.56
CA LEU A 24 -3.44 -7.92 9.14
C LEU A 24 -2.83 -9.24 8.60
N GLY A 25 -1.50 -9.41 8.64
CA GLY A 25 -0.80 -10.56 8.06
C GLY A 25 -0.75 -10.55 6.53
N LEU A 26 -1.05 -9.40 5.93
CA LEU A 26 -1.06 -9.21 4.47
C LEU A 26 0.27 -8.59 4.02
N ILE A 27 0.86 -9.15 2.96
CA ILE A 27 2.12 -8.66 2.42
C ILE A 27 1.81 -7.79 1.19
N VAL A 28 2.17 -6.51 1.25
CA VAL A 28 2.03 -5.61 0.10
C VAL A 28 3.14 -5.91 -0.91
N SER A 29 2.75 -6.25 -2.14
CA SER A 29 3.68 -6.55 -3.23
C SER A 29 3.93 -5.34 -4.12
N SER A 30 2.93 -4.48 -4.31
CA SER A 30 3.06 -3.26 -5.10
C SER A 30 2.05 -2.20 -4.66
N ILE A 31 2.46 -0.93 -4.69
CA ILE A 31 1.59 0.24 -4.52
C ILE A 31 1.84 1.14 -5.72
N LYS A 32 0.80 1.36 -6.54
CA LYS A 32 0.85 2.24 -7.72
C LYS A 32 -0.08 3.42 -7.50
N PHE A 33 0.42 4.62 -7.76
CA PHE A 33 -0.36 5.85 -7.69
C PHE A 33 -0.71 6.26 -9.12
N GLU A 34 -2.01 6.39 -9.40
CA GLU A 34 -2.49 6.91 -10.67
C GLU A 34 -2.84 8.40 -10.54
N ASP A 35 -2.12 9.22 -11.30
CA ASP A 35 -2.25 10.68 -11.26
C ASP A 35 -3.35 11.21 -12.20
N ASN A 36 -3.93 10.35 -13.06
CA ASN A 36 -4.84 10.76 -14.14
C ASN A 36 -6.27 11.10 -13.68
N THR A 37 -6.71 10.62 -12.51
CA THR A 37 -8.10 10.76 -12.02
C THR A 37 -8.23 11.49 -10.69
N GLY A 38 -7.14 12.11 -10.19
CA GLY A 38 -7.02 12.46 -8.78
C GLY A 38 -6.61 11.23 -7.96
N LEU A 39 -5.99 11.49 -6.80
CA LEU A 39 -5.30 10.53 -5.90
C LEU A 39 -5.96 9.13 -5.89
N SER A 40 -5.53 8.27 -6.80
CA SER A 40 -5.97 6.88 -6.92
C SER A 40 -4.80 5.99 -6.57
N VAL A 41 -5.04 4.98 -5.74
CA VAL A 41 -4.01 4.05 -5.27
C VAL A 41 -4.45 2.63 -5.59
N ILE A 42 -3.63 1.94 -6.38
CA ILE A 42 -3.81 0.53 -6.69
C ILE A 42 -2.83 -0.24 -5.81
N ILE A 43 -3.35 -1.13 -4.97
CA ILE A 43 -2.58 -1.96 -4.04
C ILE A 43 -2.67 -3.41 -4.49
N GLU A 44 -1.51 -4.04 -4.67
CA GLU A 44 -1.39 -5.46 -4.93
C GLU A 44 -0.94 -6.16 -3.66
N ILE A 45 -1.75 -7.10 -3.19
CA ILE A 45 -1.58 -7.79 -1.91
C ILE A 45 -1.32 -9.26 -2.20
N SER A 46 -0.27 -9.80 -1.58
CA SER A 46 0.01 -11.23 -1.53
C SER A 46 -0.31 -11.74 -0.14
N ILE A 47 -0.92 -12.91 -0.10
CA ILE A 47 -1.19 -13.63 1.15
C ILE A 47 -0.23 -14.81 1.19
N ASN A 48 0.52 -14.92 2.29
CA ASN A 48 1.27 -16.14 2.54
C ASN A 48 0.29 -17.18 3.10
N GLU A 49 -0.15 -18.12 2.27
CA GLU A 49 -1.11 -19.16 2.69
C GLU A 49 -0.58 -20.05 3.84
N ASN A 50 0.72 -20.03 4.11
CA ASN A 50 1.34 -20.77 5.21
C ASN A 50 1.08 -20.19 6.61
N ASP A 51 0.52 -18.97 6.72
CA ASP A 51 0.15 -18.35 8.00
C ASP A 51 -1.34 -18.59 8.37
N TYR A 52 -2.09 -19.35 7.58
CA TYR A 52 -3.43 -19.81 7.96
C TYR A 52 -3.38 -21.00 8.93
N ASN A 53 -2.83 -20.79 10.12
CA ASN A 53 -3.31 -21.50 11.31
C ASN A 53 -4.45 -20.69 11.92
N CYS A 54 -5.62 -20.73 11.28
CA CYS A 54 -6.88 -20.53 12.01
C CYS A 54 -7.09 -21.77 12.88
N ALA A 55 -6.50 -21.75 14.08
CA ALA A 55 -6.81 -22.66 15.18
C ALA A 55 -7.83 -22.01 16.12
#